data_AF-A0BTN3-F1
#
_entry.id   AF-A0BTN3-F1
#
_cell.length_a   1.000
_cell.length_b   1.000
_cell.length_c   1.000
_cell.angle_alpha   90.00
_cell.angle_beta   90.00
_cell.angle_gamma   90.00
#
_symmetry.space_group_name_H-M   'P 1'
#
loop_
_entity.id
_entity.type
_entity.pdbx_description
1 polymer ?
#
loop_
_entity_poly.entity_id
_entity_poly.type
_entity_poly.pdbx_seq_one_letter_code
_entity_poly.pdbx_strand_id
1 'polypeptide(L)'
;MNPLQKIYLQALINQSHQESSQQVKQEEYSQKENVQYLQKQQLLQIIQQCQTQHQPTQQVSQYFKQSNSKSSTLIEVQNSVTSYFQKIILQKQTINLTNVLEVQLPYFMIIMSNLIIYGLENCQADKEIVADLVSSYKDNPLKISMSYSLFQTVALLFRSEVIIYDQSTKYLSNFLLFRDDFCDIFFKALYSYKISQGQAVSQQIGFTQIHQMIKKQQDEVWTTFTFNMLSQQQQQLTKDQFLLQFNKYTQSLNTFFTKSNLIMDLVAQSVKQTAKLHNDQIFQEYLLIMGSFKATTQEFLKKATQVFYEETQELDLLQFSSNTIKVHKQMNCQILFILPMLLQLESQYLEHIIKNGFSEMQLKNSSNYYLKMIEKLKSKCVYNGEEECNCKKCQCIRRNRNSAKESQKKKREALEKIGPLQDEFNKLQKKVKHLETENQYMTTLILEVFKHPSVEKIASQFLEPLTKIIADSESMEEC
;
A
#
# COMPACT_ATOMS: atom_id res chain seq x y z
N MET A 1 14.30 -61.77 1.32
CA MET A 1 14.28 -60.50 2.09
C MET A 1 13.02 -60.47 2.92
N ASN A 2 13.14 -60.24 4.23
CA ASN A 2 11.99 -60.06 5.12
C ASN A 2 11.20 -58.80 4.70
N PRO A 3 9.85 -58.80 4.70
CA PRO A 3 9.04 -57.63 4.35
C PRO A 3 9.45 -56.33 5.07
N LEU A 4 9.89 -56.41 6.32
CA LEU A 4 10.44 -55.26 7.06
C LEU A 4 11.75 -54.71 6.46
N GLN A 5 12.63 -55.58 5.98
CA GLN A 5 13.87 -55.18 5.32
C GLN A 5 13.61 -54.55 3.96
N LYS A 6 12.56 -55.00 3.25
CA LYS A 6 12.13 -54.42 1.97
C LYS A 6 11.59 -53.01 2.16
N ILE A 7 10.78 -52.79 3.20
CA ILE A 7 10.25 -51.47 3.57
C ILE A 7 11.39 -50.53 3.99
N TYR A 8 12.34 -51.03 4.77
CA TYR A 8 13.50 -50.24 5.21
C TYR A 8 14.42 -49.85 4.04
N LEU A 9 14.71 -50.77 3.12
CA LEU A 9 15.47 -50.44 1.91
C LEU A 9 14.74 -49.42 1.03
N GLN A 10 13.42 -49.56 0.87
CA GLN A 10 12.62 -48.61 0.10
C GLN A 10 12.62 -47.21 0.73
N ALA A 11 12.59 -47.13 2.07
CA ALA A 11 12.70 -45.88 2.79
C ALA A 11 14.08 -45.21 2.58
N LEU A 12 15.16 -45.99 2.63
CA LEU A 12 16.52 -45.48 2.37
C LEU A 12 16.70 -44.99 0.94
N ILE A 13 16.17 -45.71 -0.06
CA ILE A 13 16.21 -45.30 -1.47
C ILE A 13 15.38 -44.02 -1.68
N ASN A 14 14.21 -43.92 -1.05
CA ASN A 14 13.38 -42.72 -1.14
C ASN A 14 14.05 -41.50 -0.48
N GLN A 15 14.78 -41.72 0.62
CA GLN A 15 15.54 -40.67 1.30
C GLN A 15 16.74 -40.21 0.47
N SER A 16 17.49 -41.13 -0.15
CA SER A 16 18.60 -40.74 -1.04
C SER A 16 18.11 -39.98 -2.28
N HIS A 17 16.95 -40.34 -2.82
CA HIS A 17 16.32 -39.60 -3.93
C HIS A 17 15.83 -38.21 -3.51
N GLN A 18 15.36 -38.04 -2.27
CA GLN A 18 15.00 -36.72 -1.74
C GLN A 18 16.22 -35.83 -1.54
N GLU A 19 17.32 -36.38 -1.01
CA GLU A 19 18.57 -35.65 -0.80
C GLU A 19 19.21 -35.25 -2.14
N SER A 20 19.24 -36.14 -3.14
CA SER A 20 19.74 -35.81 -4.48
C SER A 20 18.86 -34.75 -5.18
N SER A 21 17.54 -34.82 -5.01
CA SER A 21 16.62 -33.83 -5.61
C SER A 21 16.71 -32.46 -4.91
N GLN A 22 17.05 -32.42 -3.63
CA GLN A 22 17.32 -31.17 -2.90
C GLN A 22 18.67 -30.54 -3.32
N GLN A 23 19.71 -31.34 -3.54
CA GLN A 23 20.99 -30.84 -4.07
C GLN A 23 20.84 -30.25 -5.48
N VAL A 24 20.14 -30.94 -6.39
CA VAL A 24 19.89 -30.41 -7.74
C VAL A 24 19.08 -29.11 -7.71
N LYS A 25 18.10 -28.99 -6.79
CA LYS A 25 17.36 -27.74 -6.60
C LYS A 25 18.24 -26.62 -6.05
N GLN A 26 19.15 -26.91 -5.10
CA GLN A 26 20.10 -25.91 -4.60
C GLN A 26 21.08 -25.45 -5.68
N GLU A 27 21.55 -26.35 -6.54
CA GLU A 27 22.41 -26.01 -7.68
C GLU A 27 21.65 -25.19 -8.74
N GLU A 28 20.38 -25.52 -9.04
CA GLU A 28 19.53 -24.72 -9.94
C GLU A 28 19.23 -23.32 -9.37
N TYR A 29 19.02 -23.20 -8.05
CA TYR A 29 18.84 -21.90 -7.40
C TYR A 29 20.14 -21.08 -7.42
N SER A 30 21.28 -21.71 -7.17
CA SER A 30 22.59 -21.05 -7.21
C SER A 30 22.98 -20.64 -8.64
N GLN A 31 22.64 -21.44 -9.66
CA GLN A 31 22.80 -21.06 -11.06
C GLN A 31 21.86 -19.91 -11.46
N LYS A 32 20.60 -19.91 -11.00
CA LYS A 32 19.68 -18.78 -11.23
C LYS A 32 20.13 -17.49 -10.55
N GLU A 33 20.67 -17.57 -9.35
CA GLU A 33 21.27 -16.42 -8.65
C GLU A 33 22.53 -15.92 -9.37
N ASN A 34 23.39 -16.81 -9.87
CA ASN A 34 24.55 -16.43 -10.66
C ASN A 34 24.18 -15.79 -12.00
N VAL A 35 23.13 -16.27 -12.68
CA VAL A 35 22.62 -15.66 -13.92
C VAL A 35 22.02 -14.27 -13.65
N GLN A 36 21.26 -14.11 -12.56
CA GLN A 36 20.75 -12.80 -12.15
C GLN A 36 21.88 -11.84 -11.72
N TYR A 37 22.94 -12.35 -11.10
CA TYR A 37 24.12 -11.58 -10.74
C TYR A 37 24.90 -11.13 -11.98
N LEU A 38 25.09 -12.02 -12.96
CA LEU A 38 25.69 -11.66 -14.26
C LEU A 38 24.85 -10.64 -15.02
N GLN A 39 23.52 -10.78 -15.03
CA GLN A 39 22.62 -9.80 -15.65
C GLN A 39 22.68 -8.45 -14.93
N LYS A 40 22.79 -8.41 -13.59
CA LYS A 40 23.02 -7.16 -12.84
C LYS A 40 24.37 -6.54 -13.14
N GLN A 41 25.43 -7.33 -13.29
CA GLN A 41 26.75 -6.82 -13.68
C GLN A 41 26.78 -6.29 -15.11
N GLN A 42 26.11 -6.98 -16.05
CA GLN A 42 25.93 -6.48 -17.42
C GLN A 42 25.08 -5.22 -17.46
N LEU A 43 24.01 -5.12 -16.65
CA LEU A 43 23.21 -3.91 -16.54
C LEU A 43 24.03 -2.75 -15.96
N LEU A 44 24.90 -3.01 -14.97
CA LEU A 44 25.82 -2.02 -14.41
C LEU A 44 26.87 -1.56 -15.45
N GLN A 45 27.39 -2.48 -16.27
CA GLN A 45 28.28 -2.13 -17.39
C GLN A 45 27.56 -1.32 -18.47
N ILE A 46 26.31 -1.66 -18.80
CA ILE A 46 25.49 -0.90 -19.75
C ILE A 46 25.14 0.48 -19.17
N ILE A 47 24.85 0.60 -17.88
CA ILE A 47 24.64 1.90 -17.21
C ILE A 47 25.93 2.71 -17.21
N GLN A 48 27.09 2.11 -16.96
CA GLN A 48 28.39 2.78 -17.10
C GLN A 48 28.68 3.23 -18.54
N GLN A 49 28.31 2.42 -19.54
CA GLN A 49 28.45 2.75 -20.96
C GLN A 49 27.45 3.82 -21.43
N CYS A 50 26.22 3.83 -20.90
CA CYS A 50 25.24 4.88 -21.15
C CYS A 50 25.62 6.19 -20.44
N GLN A 51 26.26 6.12 -19.26
CA GLN A 51 26.80 7.29 -18.57
C GLN A 51 28.02 7.89 -19.29
N THR A 52 28.82 7.08 -20.00
CA THR A 52 29.90 7.60 -20.86
C THR A 52 29.40 8.07 -22.23
N GLN A 53 28.30 7.53 -22.77
CA GLN A 53 27.70 7.98 -24.04
C GLN A 53 26.71 9.16 -23.90
N HIS A 54 26.32 9.56 -22.69
CA HIS A 54 25.53 10.79 -22.43
C HIS A 54 26.34 11.90 -21.77
N GLN A 55 27.66 11.82 -21.74
CA GLN A 55 28.48 13.02 -21.66
C GLN A 55 28.48 13.68 -23.04
N PRO A 56 28.06 14.96 -23.16
CA PRO A 56 28.28 15.69 -24.40
C PRO A 56 29.78 15.68 -24.70
N THR A 57 30.08 15.16 -25.89
CA THR A 57 31.38 15.01 -26.49
C THR A 57 32.25 16.25 -26.30
N GLN A 58 33.46 15.99 -25.81
CA GLN A 58 34.67 16.79 -25.90
C GLN A 58 34.69 17.82 -27.06
N GLN A 59 34.32 19.08 -26.79
CA GLN A 59 34.75 20.23 -27.60
C GLN A 59 35.16 21.46 -26.78
N VAL A 60 35.28 21.36 -25.46
CA VAL A 60 35.64 22.52 -24.61
C VAL A 60 37.11 22.49 -24.13
N SER A 61 37.89 21.47 -24.51
CA SER A 61 39.26 21.26 -24.01
C SER A 61 40.36 22.07 -24.72
N GLN A 62 40.04 23.01 -25.63
CA GLN A 62 41.06 23.81 -26.35
C GLN A 62 41.02 25.32 -26.10
N TYR A 63 40.09 25.86 -25.30
CA TYR A 63 40.07 27.29 -24.95
C TYR A 63 40.35 27.61 -23.47
N PHE A 64 40.60 26.61 -22.62
CA PHE A 64 40.92 26.80 -21.20
C PHE A 64 42.37 26.48 -20.84
N LYS A 65 43.32 26.93 -21.65
CA LYS A 65 44.73 27.07 -21.27
C LYS A 65 45.10 28.55 -21.20
N GLN A 66 44.46 29.31 -20.31
CA GLN A 66 44.97 30.59 -19.80
C GLN A 66 43.99 31.17 -18.77
N SER A 67 44.04 30.65 -17.54
CA SER A 67 43.86 31.36 -16.26
C SER A 67 43.60 30.36 -15.13
N ASN A 68 44.04 30.73 -13.93
CA ASN A 68 44.30 29.88 -12.79
C ASN A 68 43.06 29.28 -12.09
N SER A 69 43.30 28.18 -11.36
CA SER A 69 42.45 27.51 -10.35
C SER A 69 41.17 26.81 -10.85
N LYS A 70 41.27 25.50 -11.11
CA LYS A 70 40.10 24.62 -11.16
C LYS A 70 39.64 24.35 -9.73
N SER A 71 38.71 25.14 -9.23
CA SER A 71 37.95 24.78 -8.02
C SER A 71 37.10 23.54 -8.34
N SER A 72 37.25 22.47 -7.56
CA SER A 72 36.33 21.33 -7.66
C SER A 72 34.93 21.80 -7.30
N THR A 73 33.95 21.49 -8.15
CA THR A 73 32.57 21.84 -7.84
C THR A 73 32.07 21.01 -6.65
N LEU A 74 31.12 21.53 -5.86
CA LEU A 74 30.47 20.78 -4.75
C LEU A 74 30.01 19.37 -5.19
N ILE A 75 29.59 19.24 -6.45
CA ILE A 75 29.17 17.98 -7.06
C ILE A 75 30.32 16.97 -7.14
N GLU A 76 31.51 17.40 -7.54
CA GLU A 76 32.69 16.54 -7.64
C GLU A 76 33.10 16.02 -6.27
N VAL A 77 33.04 16.87 -5.25
CA VAL A 77 33.29 16.47 -3.86
C VAL A 77 32.23 15.46 -3.42
N GLN A 78 30.94 15.71 -3.66
CA GLN A 78 29.87 14.77 -3.32
C GLN A 78 29.97 13.43 -4.07
N ASN A 79 30.43 13.43 -5.32
CA ASN A 79 30.69 12.19 -6.07
C ASN A 79 31.86 11.40 -5.48
N SER A 80 32.88 12.10 -4.97
CA SER A 80 34.01 11.48 -4.25
C SER A 80 33.55 10.84 -2.94
N VAL A 81 32.71 11.54 -2.16
CA VAL A 81 32.09 11.01 -0.94
C VAL A 81 31.20 9.80 -1.26
N THR A 82 30.38 9.89 -2.32
CA THR A 82 29.52 8.80 -2.78
C THR A 82 30.35 7.56 -3.12
N SER A 83 31.43 7.72 -3.87
CA SER A 83 32.32 6.62 -4.26
C SER A 83 33.01 5.99 -3.05
N TYR A 84 33.39 6.81 -2.06
CA TYR A 84 33.95 6.33 -0.80
C TYR A 84 32.94 5.49 -0.01
N PHE A 85 31.73 5.98 0.18
CA PHE A 85 30.66 5.24 0.86
C PHE A 85 30.26 3.95 0.13
N GLN A 86 30.22 3.95 -1.20
CA GLN A 86 29.98 2.73 -1.98
C GLN A 86 31.05 1.66 -1.70
N LYS A 87 32.32 2.04 -1.56
CA LYS A 87 33.39 1.11 -1.16
C LYS A 87 33.14 0.53 0.22
N ILE A 88 32.75 1.37 1.20
CA ILE A 88 32.40 0.91 2.55
C ILE A 88 31.28 -0.12 2.52
N ILE A 89 30.22 0.13 1.76
CA ILE A 89 29.07 -0.78 1.64
C ILE A 89 29.52 -2.12 1.04
N LEU A 90 30.29 -2.09 -0.06
CA LEU A 90 30.80 -3.29 -0.73
C LEU A 90 31.72 -4.11 0.18
N GLN A 91 32.53 -3.43 0.99
CA GLN A 91 33.46 -4.06 1.93
C GLN A 91 32.82 -4.40 3.28
N LYS A 92 31.56 -4.01 3.51
CA LYS A 92 30.84 -4.10 4.79
C LYS A 92 31.65 -3.53 5.96
N GLN A 93 32.40 -2.45 5.70
CA GLN A 93 33.20 -1.80 6.73
C GLN A 93 32.30 -1.01 7.68
N THR A 94 32.55 -1.13 8.97
CA THR A 94 31.85 -0.36 10.00
C THR A 94 32.37 1.08 10.08
N ILE A 95 31.47 2.05 10.19
CA ILE A 95 31.76 3.47 10.42
C ILE A 95 31.43 3.79 11.87
N ASN A 96 32.42 4.25 12.63
CA ASN A 96 32.22 4.78 13.98
C ASN A 96 32.12 6.31 13.89
N LEU A 97 30.94 6.85 14.16
CA LEU A 97 30.69 8.28 14.16
C LEU A 97 30.81 8.84 15.57
N THR A 98 31.34 10.06 15.66
CA THR A 98 31.31 10.88 16.86
C THR A 98 30.51 12.14 16.57
N ASN A 99 29.91 12.74 17.59
CA ASN A 99 29.20 13.99 17.39
C ASN A 99 30.20 15.13 17.27
N VAL A 100 30.26 15.75 16.09
CA VAL A 100 31.07 16.94 15.85
C VAL A 100 30.22 18.21 15.71
N LEU A 101 28.93 18.12 16.04
CA LEU A 101 27.95 19.20 15.89
C LEU A 101 27.44 19.67 17.25
N GLU A 102 27.50 20.98 17.47
CA GLU A 102 26.96 21.65 18.66
C GLU A 102 25.59 22.31 18.38
N VAL A 103 24.74 21.68 17.56
CA VAL A 103 23.46 22.25 17.11
C VAL A 103 22.29 21.34 17.49
N GLN A 104 21.18 21.94 17.94
CA GLN A 104 19.94 21.21 18.19
C GLN A 104 19.23 20.89 16.87
N LEU A 105 19.38 19.66 16.39
CA LEU A 105 18.66 19.11 15.24
C LEU A 105 17.94 17.79 15.62
N PRO A 106 16.94 17.37 14.83
CA PRO A 106 16.37 16.03 14.98
C PRO A 106 17.47 14.97 14.89
N TYR A 107 17.39 13.95 15.73
CA TYR A 107 18.48 13.00 15.92
C TYR A 107 19.01 12.36 14.64
N PHE A 108 18.12 11.91 13.75
CA PHE A 108 18.57 11.28 12.51
C PHE A 108 19.32 12.28 11.61
N MET A 109 18.96 13.56 11.66
CA MET A 109 19.68 14.61 10.93
C MET A 109 21.07 14.83 11.52
N ILE A 110 21.22 14.77 12.86
CA ILE A 110 22.54 14.82 13.51
C ILE A 110 23.43 13.69 12.97
N ILE A 111 22.93 12.46 12.93
CA ILE A 111 23.71 11.32 12.43
C ILE A 111 24.00 11.45 10.94
N MET A 112 23.02 11.84 10.12
CA MET A 112 23.24 12.09 8.70
C MET A 112 24.31 13.18 8.47
N SER A 113 24.26 14.28 9.22
CA SER A 113 25.25 15.36 9.12
C SER A 113 26.64 14.88 9.52
N ASN A 114 26.78 14.20 10.67
CA ASN A 114 28.04 13.62 11.11
C ASN A 114 28.58 12.60 10.10
N LEU A 115 27.70 11.79 9.49
CA LEU A 115 28.08 10.85 8.43
C LEU A 115 28.63 11.58 7.20
N ILE A 116 27.94 12.63 6.73
CA ILE A 116 28.39 13.41 5.57
C ILE A 116 29.75 14.06 5.85
N ILE A 117 29.93 14.63 7.04
CA ILE A 117 31.22 15.19 7.47
C ILE A 117 32.30 14.11 7.50
N TYR A 118 32.02 12.94 8.08
CA TYR A 118 32.93 11.80 8.06
C TYR A 118 33.32 11.40 6.63
N GLY A 119 32.35 11.37 5.71
CA GLY A 119 32.60 11.09 4.30
C GLY A 119 33.50 12.13 3.63
N LEU A 120 33.28 13.41 3.92
CA LEU A 120 34.12 14.52 3.43
C LEU A 120 35.57 14.38 3.91
N GLU A 121 35.77 14.14 5.21
CA GLU A 121 37.09 14.03 5.83
C GLU A 121 37.89 12.83 5.32
N ASN A 122 37.24 11.79 4.78
CA ASN A 122 37.87 10.55 4.33
C ASN A 122 37.86 10.32 2.80
N CYS A 123 37.29 11.25 2.01
CA CYS A 123 37.26 11.12 0.56
C CYS A 123 38.57 11.61 -0.10
N GLN A 124 38.73 11.32 -1.40
CA GLN A 124 39.92 11.71 -2.19
C GLN A 124 39.78 13.09 -2.86
N ALA A 125 38.84 13.93 -2.41
CA ALA A 125 38.61 15.26 -2.99
C ALA A 125 39.68 16.29 -2.55
N ASP A 126 39.64 17.48 -3.16
CA ASP A 126 40.51 18.59 -2.80
C ASP A 126 40.37 18.97 -1.31
N LYS A 127 41.50 18.95 -0.59
CA LYS A 127 41.55 19.15 0.86
C LYS A 127 41.15 20.56 1.28
N GLU A 128 41.44 21.58 0.48
CA GLU A 128 41.08 22.97 0.81
C GLU A 128 39.56 23.14 0.77
N ILE A 129 38.94 22.66 -0.31
CA ILE A 129 37.48 22.70 -0.50
C ILE A 129 36.76 21.85 0.54
N VAL A 130 37.31 20.67 0.85
CA VAL A 130 36.78 19.82 1.93
C VAL A 130 36.84 20.53 3.28
N ALA A 131 37.96 21.18 3.62
CA ALA A 131 38.10 21.91 4.88
C ALA A 131 37.06 23.04 5.01
N ASP A 132 36.86 23.82 3.94
CA ASP A 132 35.86 24.89 3.90
C ASP A 132 34.43 24.36 4.07
N LEU A 133 34.10 23.27 3.38
CA LEU A 133 32.78 22.62 3.48
C LEU A 133 32.55 22.05 4.89
N VAL A 134 33.52 21.35 5.44
CA VAL A 134 33.44 20.77 6.79
C VAL A 134 33.26 21.88 7.83
N SER A 135 34.01 22.98 7.74
CA SER A 135 33.85 24.14 8.61
C SER A 135 32.43 24.73 8.51
N SER A 136 31.98 25.02 7.28
CA SER A 136 30.65 25.57 7.01
C SER A 136 29.50 24.67 7.50
N TYR A 137 29.66 23.36 7.40
CA TYR A 137 28.65 22.38 7.84
C TYR A 137 28.66 22.15 9.35
N LYS A 138 29.81 22.26 10.02
CA LYS A 138 29.90 22.25 11.48
C LYS A 138 29.23 23.50 12.07
N ASP A 139 29.47 24.67 11.47
CA ASP A 139 28.85 25.94 11.88
C ASP A 139 27.34 25.96 11.66
N ASN A 140 26.87 25.46 10.52
CA ASN A 140 25.44 25.41 10.19
C ASN A 140 25.09 24.16 9.36
N PRO A 141 24.67 23.06 10.02
CA PRO A 141 24.36 21.82 9.32
C PRO A 141 23.14 21.91 8.39
N LEU A 142 22.29 22.94 8.52
CA LEU A 142 21.16 23.15 7.62
C LEU A 142 21.58 23.57 6.20
N LYS A 143 22.84 24.00 6.02
CA LYS A 143 23.47 24.29 4.72
C LYS A 143 23.86 23.04 3.95
N ILE A 144 23.85 21.87 4.58
CA ILE A 144 24.17 20.62 3.90
C ILE A 144 23.15 20.39 2.79
N SER A 145 23.68 20.13 1.59
CA SER A 145 22.92 19.69 0.44
C SER A 145 23.46 18.37 -0.08
N MET A 146 22.61 17.55 -0.70
CA MET A 146 22.99 16.24 -1.23
C MET A 146 22.46 16.02 -2.63
N SER A 147 23.31 15.52 -3.51
CA SER A 147 22.89 14.92 -4.79
C SER A 147 22.05 13.65 -4.55
N TYR A 148 21.33 13.22 -5.57
CA TYR A 148 20.54 11.99 -5.54
C TYR A 148 21.39 10.77 -5.20
N SER A 149 22.54 10.64 -5.86
CA SER A 149 23.46 9.52 -5.67
C SER A 149 23.98 9.45 -4.24
N LEU A 150 24.32 10.60 -3.66
CA LEU A 150 24.76 10.67 -2.27
C LEU A 150 23.62 10.31 -1.31
N PHE A 151 22.42 10.85 -1.52
CA PHE A 151 21.25 10.55 -0.68
C PHE A 151 20.89 9.06 -0.69
N GLN A 152 20.83 8.44 -1.87
CA GLN A 152 20.59 7.00 -2.00
C GLN A 152 21.68 6.15 -1.32
N THR A 153 22.94 6.57 -1.45
CA THR A 153 24.08 5.86 -0.84
C THR A 153 24.06 5.98 0.68
N VAL A 154 23.73 7.16 1.22
CA VAL A 154 23.53 7.37 2.67
C VAL A 154 22.37 6.51 3.17
N ALA A 155 21.24 6.47 2.47
CA ALA A 155 20.12 5.61 2.82
C ALA A 155 20.52 4.12 2.83
N LEU A 156 21.37 3.69 1.90
CA LEU A 156 21.88 2.31 1.85
C LEU A 156 22.84 1.99 3.01
N LEU A 157 23.69 2.94 3.44
CA LEU A 157 24.54 2.77 4.62
C LEU A 157 23.71 2.53 5.89
N PHE A 158 22.66 3.32 6.12
CA PHE A 158 21.77 3.12 7.28
C PHE A 158 21.08 1.76 7.26
N ARG A 159 20.58 1.34 6.10
CA ARG A 159 19.93 0.03 5.93
C ARG A 159 20.89 -1.15 6.04
N SER A 160 22.16 -0.94 5.73
CA SER A 160 23.20 -1.98 5.88
C SER A 160 23.68 -2.12 7.32
N GLU A 161 23.19 -1.27 8.24
CA GLU A 161 23.54 -1.28 9.67
C GLU A 161 25.05 -1.19 9.94
N VAL A 162 25.79 -0.56 9.03
CA VAL A 162 27.25 -0.37 9.14
C VAL A 162 27.64 0.88 9.92
N ILE A 163 26.68 1.73 10.29
CA ILE A 163 26.90 2.97 11.02
C ILE A 163 26.71 2.70 12.52
N ILE A 164 27.75 3.01 13.30
CA ILE A 164 27.71 2.95 14.76
C ILE A 164 27.93 4.37 15.29
N TYR A 165 26.94 4.88 16.02
CA TYR A 165 27.02 6.14 16.74
C TYR A 165 26.59 5.94 18.20
N ASP A 166 25.45 5.26 18.42
CA ASP A 166 24.99 4.79 19.73
C ASP A 166 24.08 3.55 19.58
N GLN A 167 23.48 3.09 20.69
CA GLN A 167 22.56 1.94 20.68
C GLN A 167 21.23 2.18 19.93
N SER A 168 20.87 3.45 19.71
CA SER A 168 19.64 3.86 19.03
C SER A 168 19.81 3.95 17.50
N THR A 169 21.06 3.97 17.02
CA THR A 169 21.36 4.08 15.58
C THR A 169 20.80 2.91 14.76
N LYS A 170 20.71 1.72 15.36
CA LYS A 170 20.11 0.53 14.75
C LYS A 170 18.65 0.71 14.32
N TYR A 171 17.93 1.67 14.91
CA TYR A 171 16.54 1.94 14.55
C TYR A 171 16.40 2.73 13.25
N LEU A 172 17.46 3.45 12.84
CA LEU A 172 17.43 4.22 11.61
C LEU A 172 17.32 3.34 10.36
N SER A 173 17.71 2.06 10.41
CA SER A 173 17.58 1.15 9.27
C SER A 173 16.13 1.00 8.77
N ASN A 174 15.15 1.16 9.67
CA ASN A 174 13.72 1.05 9.36
C ASN A 174 12.99 2.40 9.24
N PHE A 175 13.72 3.52 9.32
CA PHE A 175 13.17 4.86 9.20
C PHE A 175 12.68 5.13 7.76
N LEU A 176 11.51 5.74 7.65
CA LEU A 176 10.76 5.93 6.41
C LEU A 176 11.61 6.56 5.29
N LEU A 177 12.39 7.59 5.62
CA LEU A 177 13.22 8.33 4.66
C LEU A 177 14.27 7.44 3.97
N PHE A 178 14.76 6.40 4.64
CA PHE A 178 15.84 5.56 4.14
C PHE A 178 15.36 4.29 3.44
N ARG A 179 14.04 4.04 3.42
CA ARG A 179 13.45 2.89 2.74
C ARG A 179 13.37 3.13 1.23
N ASP A 180 13.74 2.12 0.43
CA ASP A 180 13.70 2.21 -1.04
C ASP A 180 12.33 2.65 -1.58
N ASP A 181 11.24 2.12 -1.00
CA ASP A 181 9.86 2.42 -1.40
C ASP A 181 9.49 3.92 -1.31
N PHE A 182 10.27 4.72 -0.56
CA PHE A 182 10.03 6.16 -0.33
C PHE A 182 11.23 7.07 -0.58
N CYS A 183 12.47 6.55 -0.59
CA CYS A 183 13.69 7.32 -0.79
C CYS A 183 13.59 8.20 -2.04
N ASP A 184 13.21 7.61 -3.17
CA ASP A 184 13.04 8.32 -4.43
C ASP A 184 11.90 9.33 -4.39
N ILE A 185 10.83 9.05 -3.64
CA ILE A 185 9.69 9.97 -3.46
C ILE A 185 10.18 11.22 -2.73
N PHE A 186 10.90 11.06 -1.63
CA PHE A 186 11.44 12.19 -0.87
C PHE A 186 12.43 13.00 -1.69
N PHE A 187 13.34 12.33 -2.41
CA PHE A 187 14.26 13.06 -3.29
C PHE A 187 13.50 13.83 -4.36
N LYS A 188 12.57 13.19 -5.06
CA LYS A 188 11.80 13.84 -6.13
C LYS A 188 10.84 14.91 -5.62
N ALA A 189 10.41 14.90 -4.37
CA ALA A 189 9.49 15.90 -3.84
C ALA A 189 10.22 17.07 -3.13
N LEU A 190 11.41 16.81 -2.56
CA LEU A 190 12.21 17.82 -1.86
C LEU A 190 13.32 18.44 -2.72
N TYR A 191 13.55 17.94 -3.94
CA TYR A 191 14.59 18.53 -4.79
C TYR A 191 14.35 20.03 -4.98
N SER A 192 15.44 20.79 -5.02
CA SER A 192 15.42 22.21 -5.36
C SER A 192 15.96 22.41 -6.78
N TYR A 193 15.26 23.20 -7.59
CA TYR A 193 15.71 23.63 -8.90
C TYR A 193 15.95 25.14 -8.88
N LYS A 194 17.15 25.57 -9.28
CA LYS A 194 17.42 26.98 -9.59
C LYS A 194 17.73 27.06 -11.07
N ILE A 195 16.94 27.82 -11.82
CA ILE A 195 17.26 28.17 -13.20
C ILE A 195 18.12 29.43 -13.14
N SER A 196 19.35 29.36 -13.63
CA SER A 196 20.10 30.55 -14.01
C SER A 196 20.74 30.31 -15.38
N GLN A 197 20.31 31.09 -16.37
CA GLN A 197 21.04 31.34 -17.63
C GLN A 197 21.45 30.08 -18.42
N GLY A 198 20.54 29.14 -18.65
CA GLY A 198 20.73 28.06 -19.63
C GLY A 198 21.79 27.01 -19.28
N GLN A 199 22.30 26.99 -18.05
CA GLN A 199 23.20 25.93 -17.57
C GLN A 199 22.42 24.83 -16.84
N ALA A 200 22.85 23.58 -17.02
CA ALA A 200 22.36 22.46 -16.26
C ALA A 200 22.79 22.63 -14.79
N VAL A 201 21.84 22.95 -13.92
CA VAL A 201 22.12 23.17 -12.50
C VAL A 201 22.08 21.85 -11.75
N SER A 202 23.03 21.66 -10.84
CA SER A 202 23.07 20.51 -9.93
C SER A 202 21.79 20.41 -9.12
N GLN A 203 21.14 19.25 -9.18
CA GLN A 203 19.94 18.96 -8.40
C GLN A 203 20.35 18.43 -7.02
N GLN A 204 19.91 19.11 -5.96
CA GLN A 204 20.23 18.72 -4.59
C GLN A 204 19.03 18.91 -3.66
N ILE A 205 18.93 18.04 -2.64
CA ILE A 205 18.06 18.24 -1.48
C ILE A 205 18.84 19.01 -0.43
N GLY A 206 18.23 20.02 0.21
CA GLY A 206 18.79 20.72 1.37
C GLY A 206 18.28 20.16 2.70
N PHE A 207 19.15 20.09 3.71
CA PHE A 207 18.78 19.71 5.08
C PHE A 207 17.71 20.65 5.67
N THR A 208 17.70 21.92 5.27
CA THR A 208 16.66 22.88 5.63
C THR A 208 15.24 22.38 5.31
N GLN A 209 15.02 21.78 4.14
CA GLN A 209 13.69 21.32 3.71
C GLN A 209 13.25 20.11 4.54
N ILE A 210 14.17 19.17 4.80
CA ILE A 210 13.91 18.01 5.68
C ILE A 210 13.56 18.49 7.09
N HIS A 211 14.30 19.45 7.63
CA HIS A 211 14.05 20.03 8.94
C HIS A 211 12.67 20.69 9.04
N GLN A 212 12.29 21.49 8.03
CA GLN A 212 10.98 22.15 7.96
C GLN A 212 9.82 21.14 7.91
N MET A 213 9.98 20.04 7.17
CA MET A 213 8.99 18.95 7.12
C MET A 213 8.74 18.32 8.50
N ILE A 214 9.78 18.15 9.32
CA ILE A 214 9.67 17.53 10.65
C ILE A 214 9.08 18.48 11.68
N LYS A 215 9.54 19.74 11.71
CA LYS A 215 9.13 20.71 12.73
C LYS A 215 7.69 21.17 12.58
N LYS A 216 7.06 20.95 11.42
CA LYS A 216 5.66 21.34 11.09
C LYS A 216 5.36 22.77 11.54
N GLN A 217 6.19 23.71 11.11
CA GLN A 217 6.00 25.12 11.45
C GLN A 217 4.91 25.79 10.59
N GLN A 218 4.63 25.26 9.39
CA GLN A 218 3.63 25.79 8.46
C GLN A 218 3.01 24.65 7.62
N ASP A 219 1.68 24.60 7.51
CA ASP A 219 0.96 23.61 6.66
C ASP A 219 1.32 23.74 5.16
N GLU A 220 1.82 24.90 4.74
CA GLU A 220 2.27 25.18 3.37
C GLU A 220 3.44 24.29 2.93
N VAL A 221 4.34 23.91 3.85
CA VAL A 221 5.49 23.05 3.53
C VAL A 221 5.02 21.66 3.13
N TRP A 222 4.10 21.08 3.90
CA TRP A 222 3.52 19.76 3.60
C TRP A 222 2.68 19.79 2.34
N THR A 223 1.96 20.89 2.13
CA THR A 223 1.16 21.09 0.92
C THR A 223 2.03 21.16 -0.33
N THR A 224 3.12 21.92 -0.28
CA THR A 224 4.09 22.04 -1.37
C THR A 224 4.76 20.70 -1.65
N PHE A 225 5.18 19.98 -0.61
CA PHE A 225 5.73 18.64 -0.75
C PHE A 225 4.76 17.67 -1.44
N THR A 226 3.50 17.62 -0.98
CA THR A 226 2.49 16.73 -1.55
C THR A 226 2.14 17.13 -2.99
N PHE A 227 2.05 18.43 -3.29
CA PHE A 227 1.85 18.92 -4.66
C PHE A 227 2.98 18.44 -5.57
N ASN A 228 4.24 18.70 -5.18
CA ASN A 228 5.43 18.31 -5.92
C ASN A 228 5.51 16.79 -6.13
N MET A 229 5.15 16.01 -5.12
CA MET A 229 5.07 14.56 -5.22
C MET A 229 4.05 14.13 -6.28
N LEU A 230 2.85 14.72 -6.29
CA LEU A 230 1.77 14.34 -7.19
C LEU A 230 1.96 14.90 -8.61
N SER A 231 2.50 16.11 -8.76
CA SER A 231 2.73 16.75 -10.06
C SER A 231 4.02 16.27 -10.72
N GLN A 232 4.81 15.46 -10.00
CA GLN A 232 6.18 15.14 -10.38
C GLN A 232 6.99 16.42 -10.65
N GLN A 233 6.69 17.46 -9.87
CA GLN A 233 7.28 18.79 -9.90
C GLN A 233 7.07 19.57 -11.19
N GLN A 234 5.99 19.29 -11.87
CA GLN A 234 5.43 20.19 -12.87
C GLN A 234 4.75 21.36 -12.17
N GLN A 235 4.65 22.49 -12.89
CA GLN A 235 3.98 23.70 -12.40
C GLN A 235 2.48 23.48 -12.19
N GLN A 236 1.90 22.52 -12.91
CA GLN A 236 0.49 22.16 -12.86
C GLN A 236 0.34 20.66 -12.63
N LEU A 237 -0.75 20.28 -11.98
CA LEU A 237 -1.12 18.91 -11.67
C LEU A 237 -2.40 18.54 -12.42
N THR A 238 -2.27 17.71 -13.45
CA THR A 238 -3.44 17.25 -14.21
C THR A 238 -4.21 16.18 -13.44
N LYS A 239 -5.51 16.05 -13.74
CA LYS A 239 -6.38 15.05 -13.12
C LYS A 239 -5.86 13.62 -13.27
N ASP A 240 -5.37 13.26 -14.45
CA ASP A 240 -4.80 11.94 -14.72
C ASP A 240 -3.51 11.70 -13.93
N GLN A 241 -2.65 12.73 -13.82
CA GLN A 241 -1.45 12.66 -12.99
C GLN A 241 -1.81 12.46 -11.52
N PHE A 242 -2.77 13.23 -11.00
CA PHE A 242 -3.24 13.07 -9.62
C PHE A 242 -3.68 11.63 -9.36
N LEU A 243 -4.56 11.09 -10.21
CA LEU A 243 -5.06 9.72 -10.06
C LEU A 243 -3.93 8.68 -10.13
N LEU A 244 -3.01 8.81 -11.09
CA LEU A 244 -1.89 7.89 -11.27
C LEU A 244 -0.92 7.93 -10.07
N GLN A 245 -0.48 9.13 -9.68
CA GLN A 245 0.50 9.28 -8.60
C GLN A 245 -0.11 8.97 -7.24
N PHE A 246 -1.36 9.36 -6.99
CA PHE A 246 -2.05 9.01 -5.74
C PHE A 246 -2.23 7.49 -5.61
N ASN A 247 -2.50 6.77 -6.71
CA ASN A 247 -2.55 5.30 -6.69
C ASN A 247 -1.17 4.69 -6.37
N LYS A 248 -0.09 5.16 -6.98
CA LYS A 248 1.28 4.72 -6.66
C LYS A 248 1.62 4.99 -5.20
N TYR A 249 1.30 6.19 -4.73
CA TYR A 249 1.45 6.60 -3.34
C TYR A 249 0.69 5.67 -2.38
N THR A 250 -0.56 5.33 -2.70
CA THR A 250 -1.37 4.39 -1.92
C THR A 250 -0.75 3.00 -1.86
N GLN A 251 -0.15 2.52 -2.96
CA GLN A 251 0.56 1.24 -3.00
C GLN A 251 1.82 1.26 -2.10
N SER A 252 2.63 2.31 -2.17
CA SER A 252 3.80 2.48 -1.29
C SER A 252 3.40 2.54 0.19
N LEU A 253 2.37 3.32 0.53
CA LEU A 253 1.85 3.38 1.90
C LEU A 253 1.28 2.04 2.38
N ASN A 254 0.54 1.32 1.53
CA ASN A 254 0.04 0.00 1.91
C ASN A 254 1.20 -0.97 2.18
N THR A 255 2.28 -0.86 1.42
CA THR A 255 3.52 -1.61 1.63
C THR A 255 4.20 -1.23 2.95
N PHE A 256 4.24 0.05 3.28
CA PHE A 256 4.75 0.54 4.57
C PHE A 256 3.97 -0.02 5.76
N PHE A 257 2.64 0.05 5.72
CA PHE A 257 1.78 -0.40 6.82
C PHE A 257 1.68 -1.93 6.95
N THR A 258 2.10 -2.69 5.94
CA THR A 258 2.07 -4.16 5.96
C THR A 258 3.41 -4.78 6.35
N LYS A 259 4.53 -4.19 5.95
CA LYS A 259 5.89 -4.59 6.36
C LYS A 259 6.21 -4.10 7.78
N SER A 260 7.27 -4.65 8.38
CA SER A 260 7.88 -4.01 9.56
C SER A 260 8.33 -2.58 9.24
N ASN A 261 8.20 -1.72 10.23
CA ASN A 261 8.62 -0.32 10.20
C ASN A 261 9.07 0.07 11.60
N LEU A 262 9.76 1.21 11.70
CA LEU A 262 10.30 1.71 12.95
C LEU A 262 9.28 1.67 14.10
N ILE A 263 8.11 2.26 13.90
CA ILE A 263 7.08 2.35 14.93
C ILE A 263 6.62 0.95 15.36
N MET A 264 6.38 0.04 14.41
CA MET A 264 5.99 -1.34 14.72
C MET A 264 7.08 -2.12 15.47
N ASP A 265 8.34 -2.01 15.04
CA ASP A 265 9.44 -2.71 15.69
C ASP A 265 9.59 -2.26 17.14
N LEU A 266 9.40 -0.96 17.38
CA LEU A 266 9.37 -0.40 18.71
C LEU A 266 8.13 -0.77 19.51
N VAL A 267 6.93 -0.83 18.92
CA VAL A 267 5.75 -1.38 19.61
C VAL A 267 6.03 -2.83 20.02
N ALA A 268 6.57 -3.65 19.11
CA ALA A 268 6.89 -5.04 19.38
C ALA A 268 7.99 -5.19 20.45
N GLN A 269 8.98 -4.29 20.49
CA GLN A 269 10.01 -4.25 21.52
C GLN A 269 9.47 -3.72 22.86
N SER A 270 8.52 -2.77 22.85
CA SER A 270 7.84 -2.28 24.05
C SER A 270 6.97 -3.34 24.74
N VAL A 271 6.53 -4.39 24.01
CA VAL A 271 5.93 -5.59 24.62
C VAL A 271 6.93 -6.34 25.50
N LYS A 272 8.22 -6.27 25.18
CA LYS A 272 9.28 -6.96 25.91
C LYS A 272 9.92 -6.07 26.99
N GLN A 273 9.79 -4.74 26.93
CA GLN A 273 10.50 -3.81 27.82
C GLN A 273 9.68 -2.54 28.12
N THR A 274 9.59 -2.20 29.42
CA THR A 274 9.20 -0.91 30.07
C THR A 274 7.73 -0.53 30.27
N ALA A 275 7.44 -0.16 31.53
CA ALA A 275 6.24 0.52 32.04
C ALA A 275 6.35 2.06 32.11
N LYS A 276 7.44 2.66 31.60
CA LYS A 276 7.73 4.11 31.73
C LYS A 276 7.57 4.91 30.42
N LEU A 277 7.53 4.24 29.28
CA LEU A 277 7.21 4.86 27.98
C LEU A 277 5.69 4.88 27.81
N HIS A 278 4.98 5.78 28.50
CA HIS A 278 3.60 6.13 28.14
C HIS A 278 3.63 6.93 26.82
N ASN A 279 4.02 6.28 25.72
CA ASN A 279 3.98 6.82 24.36
C ASN A 279 2.59 6.68 23.74
N ASP A 280 1.55 6.65 24.58
CA ASP A 280 0.18 6.44 24.16
C ASP A 280 -0.24 7.47 23.12
N GLN A 281 0.26 8.71 23.21
CA GLN A 281 0.03 9.75 22.22
C GLN A 281 0.61 9.38 20.84
N ILE A 282 1.91 9.01 20.76
CA ILE A 282 2.54 8.69 19.47
C ILE A 282 1.88 7.44 18.84
N PHE A 283 1.57 6.43 19.66
CA PHE A 283 0.88 5.24 19.15
C PHE A 283 -0.58 5.53 18.75
N GLN A 284 -1.29 6.40 19.46
CA GLN A 284 -2.62 6.86 19.07
C GLN A 284 -2.57 7.64 17.76
N GLU A 285 -1.61 8.55 17.60
CA GLU A 285 -1.39 9.29 16.35
C GLU A 285 -1.07 8.34 15.20
N TYR A 286 -0.19 7.35 15.40
CA TYR A 286 0.09 6.32 14.40
C TYR A 286 -1.17 5.54 14.00
N LEU A 287 -1.98 5.13 14.99
CA LEU A 287 -3.24 4.42 14.75
C LEU A 287 -4.28 5.29 14.04
N LEU A 288 -4.31 6.59 14.32
CA LEU A 288 -5.17 7.55 13.62
C LEU A 288 -4.73 7.66 12.15
N ILE A 289 -3.43 7.85 11.89
CA ILE A 289 -2.87 7.90 10.53
C ILE A 289 -3.19 6.60 9.78
N MET A 290 -2.90 5.45 10.39
CA MET A 290 -3.17 4.13 9.79
C MET A 290 -4.68 3.92 9.58
N GLY A 291 -5.51 4.35 10.52
CA GLY A 291 -6.96 4.30 10.44
C GLY A 291 -7.49 5.13 9.26
N SER A 292 -7.06 6.37 9.14
CA SER A 292 -7.37 7.26 8.02
C SER A 292 -6.92 6.64 6.69
N PHE A 293 -5.69 6.11 6.64
CA PHE A 293 -5.20 5.41 5.45
C PHE A 293 -6.07 4.22 5.08
N LYS A 294 -6.47 3.39 6.05
CA LYS A 294 -7.33 2.23 5.81
C LYS A 294 -8.78 2.61 5.44
N ALA A 295 -9.18 3.86 5.65
CA ALA A 295 -10.44 4.42 5.20
C ALA A 295 -10.37 5.02 3.77
N THR A 296 -9.19 5.08 3.14
CA THR A 296 -8.97 5.59 1.76
C THR A 296 -9.58 4.68 0.69
N THR A 297 -10.90 4.58 0.57
CA THR A 297 -11.52 3.72 -0.46
C THR A 297 -11.40 4.34 -1.86
N GLN A 298 -11.71 3.59 -2.93
CA GLN A 298 -11.86 4.17 -4.26
C GLN A 298 -12.96 5.25 -4.31
N GLU A 299 -13.98 5.13 -3.46
CA GLU A 299 -15.02 6.15 -3.34
C GLU A 299 -14.47 7.46 -2.76
N PHE A 300 -13.54 7.37 -1.80
CA PHE A 300 -12.80 8.54 -1.31
C PHE A 300 -12.09 9.23 -2.48
N LEU A 301 -11.34 8.47 -3.29
CA LEU A 301 -10.59 8.99 -4.43
C LEU A 301 -11.50 9.73 -5.42
N LYS A 302 -12.64 9.13 -5.77
CA LYS A 302 -13.63 9.76 -6.66
C LYS A 302 -14.15 11.09 -6.11
N LYS A 303 -14.52 11.12 -4.83
CA LYS A 303 -14.98 12.36 -4.17
C LYS A 303 -13.88 13.41 -4.10
N ALA A 304 -12.65 13.00 -3.73
CA ALA A 304 -11.52 13.90 -3.60
C ALA A 304 -11.17 14.52 -4.95
N THR A 305 -11.11 13.72 -6.01
CA THR A 305 -10.89 14.20 -7.38
C THR A 305 -11.98 15.17 -7.83
N GLN A 306 -13.25 14.90 -7.51
CA GLN A 306 -14.34 15.82 -7.83
C GLN A 306 -14.18 17.17 -7.12
N VAL A 307 -13.79 17.18 -5.85
CA VAL A 307 -13.57 18.40 -5.06
C VAL A 307 -12.30 19.15 -5.49
N PHE A 308 -11.25 18.42 -5.87
CA PHE A 308 -9.99 19.02 -6.30
C PHE A 308 -10.12 19.75 -7.62
N TYR A 309 -10.80 19.14 -8.58
CA TYR A 309 -10.82 19.59 -9.96
C TYR A 309 -12.08 20.36 -10.30
N GLU A 310 -13.21 20.12 -9.63
CA GLU A 310 -14.51 20.69 -9.99
C GLU A 310 -14.75 20.51 -11.51
N GLU A 311 -14.71 21.59 -12.31
CA GLU A 311 -14.80 21.56 -13.78
C GLU A 311 -13.44 21.70 -14.51
N THR A 312 -12.37 22.01 -13.77
CA THR A 312 -11.00 22.19 -14.31
C THR A 312 -10.29 20.85 -14.53
N GLN A 313 -9.33 20.80 -15.46
CA GLN A 313 -8.52 19.60 -15.73
C GLN A 313 -7.15 19.62 -15.04
N GLU A 314 -6.71 20.79 -14.58
CA GLU A 314 -5.35 21.04 -14.09
C GLU A 314 -5.40 22.00 -12.91
N LEU A 315 -4.47 21.83 -11.96
CA LEU A 315 -4.36 22.65 -10.77
C LEU A 315 -2.94 23.19 -10.62
N ASP A 316 -2.81 24.48 -10.34
CA ASP A 316 -1.55 25.02 -9.82
C ASP A 316 -1.42 24.79 -8.29
N LEU A 317 -0.27 25.15 -7.71
CA LEU A 317 0.00 24.97 -6.28
C LEU A 317 -0.98 25.73 -5.38
N LEU A 318 -1.41 26.94 -5.79
CA LEU A 318 -2.31 27.78 -4.99
C LEU A 318 -3.72 27.17 -4.95
N GLN A 319 -4.22 26.73 -6.10
CA GLN A 319 -5.48 26.02 -6.22
C GLN A 319 -5.44 24.70 -5.46
N PHE A 320 -4.36 23.93 -5.62
CA PHE A 320 -4.15 22.68 -4.88
C PHE A 320 -4.16 22.90 -3.37
N SER A 321 -3.52 23.96 -2.88
CA SER A 321 -3.49 24.31 -1.45
C SER A 321 -4.88 24.61 -0.91
N SER A 322 -5.64 25.48 -1.60
CA SER A 322 -7.02 25.81 -1.23
C SER A 322 -7.93 24.57 -1.24
N ASN A 323 -7.83 23.75 -2.28
CA ASN A 323 -8.68 22.56 -2.43
C ASN A 323 -8.29 21.45 -1.44
N THR A 324 -7.02 21.34 -1.06
CA THR A 324 -6.57 20.42 0.01
C THR A 324 -7.26 20.72 1.34
N ILE A 325 -7.37 22.01 1.70
CA ILE A 325 -8.08 22.44 2.92
C ILE A 325 -9.55 22.05 2.84
N LYS A 326 -10.21 22.26 1.70
CA LYS A 326 -11.61 21.87 1.48
C LYS A 326 -11.79 20.35 1.66
N VAL A 327 -10.96 19.55 0.99
CA VAL A 327 -11.00 18.08 1.03
C VAL A 327 -10.82 17.57 2.45
N HIS A 328 -9.79 18.04 3.17
CA HIS A 328 -9.54 17.60 4.54
C HIS A 328 -10.68 17.95 5.50
N LYS A 329 -11.33 19.12 5.33
CA LYS A 329 -12.51 19.50 6.11
C LYS A 329 -13.73 18.64 5.78
N GLN A 330 -14.05 18.47 4.49
CA GLN A 330 -15.22 17.70 4.06
C GLN A 330 -15.12 16.22 4.42
N MET A 331 -13.91 15.67 4.42
CA MET A 331 -13.66 14.25 4.64
C MET A 331 -13.24 13.93 6.08
N ASN A 332 -13.05 14.97 6.91
CA ASN A 332 -12.56 14.86 8.28
C ASN A 332 -11.31 13.97 8.42
N CYS A 333 -10.35 14.12 7.50
CA CYS A 333 -9.12 13.34 7.47
C CYS A 333 -7.97 14.11 6.80
N GLN A 334 -6.72 13.76 7.13
CA GLN A 334 -5.50 14.39 6.57
C GLN A 334 -4.76 13.45 5.62
N ILE A 335 -5.50 12.77 4.74
CA ILE A 335 -4.99 11.66 3.94
C ILE A 335 -3.79 12.04 3.07
N LEU A 336 -3.80 13.27 2.54
CA LEU A 336 -2.77 13.77 1.63
C LEU A 336 -1.46 14.07 2.36
N PHE A 337 -1.52 14.17 3.69
CA PHE A 337 -0.38 14.43 4.55
C PHE A 337 0.10 13.20 5.31
N ILE A 338 -0.41 11.99 5.00
CA ILE A 338 0.02 10.77 5.69
C ILE A 338 1.55 10.61 5.67
N LEU A 339 2.22 10.83 4.53
CA LEU A 339 3.67 10.68 4.43
C LEU A 339 4.46 11.70 5.26
N PRO A 340 4.24 13.02 5.16
CA PRO A 340 4.87 13.99 6.05
C PRO A 340 4.56 13.71 7.53
N MET A 341 3.33 13.31 7.86
CA MET A 341 2.94 12.97 9.23
C MET A 341 3.72 11.76 9.75
N LEU A 342 3.89 10.71 8.95
CA LEU A 342 4.70 9.55 9.32
C LEU A 342 6.17 9.92 9.52
N LEU A 343 6.75 10.73 8.63
CA LEU A 343 8.12 11.21 8.78
C LEU A 343 8.30 12.00 10.08
N GLN A 344 7.39 12.93 10.37
CA GLN A 344 7.40 13.70 11.61
C GLN A 344 7.28 12.78 12.83
N LEU A 345 6.32 11.85 12.82
CA LEU A 345 6.03 10.98 13.95
C LEU A 345 7.20 10.04 14.25
N GLU A 346 7.81 9.45 13.23
CA GLU A 346 9.01 8.62 13.39
C GLU A 346 10.18 9.43 13.95
N SER A 347 10.35 10.68 13.52
CA SER A 347 11.39 11.57 14.05
C SER A 347 11.17 11.90 15.53
N GLN A 348 9.94 12.24 15.92
CA GLN A 348 9.57 12.50 17.31
C GLN A 348 9.79 11.26 18.18
N TYR A 349 9.46 10.08 17.65
CA TYR A 349 9.63 8.83 18.37
C TYR A 349 11.10 8.50 18.64
N LEU A 350 12.00 8.74 17.68
CA LEU A 350 13.44 8.61 17.89
C LEU A 350 13.96 9.57 18.96
N GLU A 351 13.57 10.85 18.91
CA GLU A 351 13.94 11.83 19.94
C GLU A 351 13.47 11.40 21.33
N HIS A 352 12.27 10.83 21.43
CA HIS A 352 11.73 10.31 22.68
C HIS A 352 12.54 9.14 23.23
N ILE A 353 12.98 8.21 22.38
CA ILE A 353 13.83 7.08 22.77
C ILE A 353 15.14 7.58 23.41
N ILE A 354 15.80 8.55 22.77
CA ILE A 354 17.12 9.03 23.20
C ILE A 354 17.04 9.77 24.53
N LYS A 355 15.99 10.58 24.73
CA LYS A 355 15.81 11.35 25.98
C LYS A 355 15.55 10.45 27.19
N ASN A 356 14.81 9.36 27.00
CA ASN A 356 14.36 8.53 28.13
C ASN A 356 15.24 7.29 28.37
N GLY A 357 16.14 6.98 27.44
CA GLY A 357 17.03 5.81 27.52
C GLY A 357 16.32 4.48 27.38
N PHE A 358 17.08 3.43 27.04
CA PHE A 358 16.62 2.04 27.14
C PHE A 358 16.85 1.55 28.56
N SER A 359 15.79 1.38 29.35
CA SER A 359 15.86 0.69 30.64
C SER A 359 15.30 -0.71 30.47
N GLU A 360 16.14 -1.75 30.55
CA GLU A 360 15.69 -3.14 30.60
C GLU A 360 14.99 -3.44 31.93
N MET A 361 13.69 -3.15 32.02
CA MET A 361 12.86 -3.63 33.14
C MET A 361 11.54 -4.22 32.63
N GLN A 362 11.13 -5.30 33.27
CA GLN A 362 9.96 -6.12 32.93
C GLN A 362 8.62 -5.50 33.36
N LEU A 363 7.54 -5.88 32.64
CA LEU A 363 6.07 -5.67 32.86
C LEU A 363 5.51 -4.34 32.28
N LYS A 364 4.26 -4.14 31.82
CA LYS A 364 2.90 -4.78 31.91
C LYS A 364 2.08 -4.53 30.59
N ASN A 365 1.28 -5.52 30.17
CA ASN A 365 0.23 -5.65 29.11
C ASN A 365 -0.38 -4.51 28.23
N SER A 366 -0.07 -3.21 28.34
CA SER A 366 -0.73 -2.15 27.52
C SER A 366 -0.39 -2.22 26.02
N SER A 367 0.82 -2.66 25.69
CA SER A 367 1.33 -2.81 24.32
C SER A 367 0.60 -3.88 23.49
N ASN A 368 -0.09 -4.83 24.14
CA ASN A 368 -0.94 -5.81 23.46
C ASN A 368 -2.18 -5.17 22.81
N TYR A 369 -2.71 -4.08 23.39
CA TYR A 369 -3.84 -3.35 22.80
C TYR A 369 -3.46 -2.74 21.44
N TYR A 370 -2.36 -2.00 21.40
CA TYR A 370 -1.86 -1.35 20.18
C TYR A 370 -1.50 -2.37 19.10
N LEU A 371 -0.80 -3.45 19.44
CA LEU A 371 -0.50 -4.52 18.48
C LEU A 371 -1.77 -5.17 17.93
N LYS A 372 -2.74 -5.53 18.78
CA LYS A 372 -4.02 -6.09 18.32
C LYS A 372 -4.73 -5.14 17.36
N MET A 373 -4.69 -3.84 17.63
CA MET A 373 -5.33 -2.84 16.79
C MET A 373 -4.59 -2.62 15.46
N ILE A 374 -3.25 -2.59 15.49
CA ILE A 374 -2.40 -2.58 14.29
C ILE A 374 -2.68 -3.81 13.43
N GLU A 375 -2.67 -5.02 14.00
CA GLU A 375 -2.95 -6.26 13.28
C GLU A 375 -4.38 -6.28 12.69
N LYS A 376 -5.37 -5.80 13.44
CA LYS A 376 -6.73 -5.60 12.93
C LYS A 376 -6.74 -4.66 11.72
N LEU A 377 -6.02 -3.55 11.77
CA LEU A 377 -5.92 -2.60 10.65
C LEU A 377 -5.12 -3.15 9.47
N LYS A 378 -4.04 -3.92 9.70
CA LYS A 378 -3.28 -4.60 8.63
C LYS A 378 -4.14 -5.55 7.82
N SER A 379 -5.03 -6.28 8.50
CA SER A 379 -5.97 -7.21 7.85
C SER A 379 -7.01 -6.52 6.95
N LYS A 380 -7.14 -5.19 7.04
CA LYS A 380 -8.00 -4.39 6.14
C LYS A 380 -7.24 -4.04 4.86
N CYS A 381 -7.86 -4.36 3.72
CA CYS A 381 -7.38 -3.93 2.42
C CYS A 381 -8.12 -2.64 2.01
N VAL A 382 -7.36 -1.63 1.64
CA VAL A 382 -7.83 -0.31 1.19
C VAL A 382 -8.71 -0.43 -0.05
N TYR A 383 -8.34 -1.34 -0.96
CA TYR A 383 -9.06 -1.63 -2.19
C TYR A 383 -10.30 -2.52 -2.00
N ASN A 384 -10.56 -3.10 -0.82
CA ASN A 384 -11.83 -3.78 -0.48
C ASN A 384 -12.60 -4.56 -1.60
N GLY A 385 -11.90 -5.35 -2.43
CA GLY A 385 -12.50 -6.13 -3.51
C GLY A 385 -12.59 -5.47 -4.89
N GLU A 386 -11.95 -4.31 -5.09
CA GLU A 386 -11.80 -3.67 -6.39
C GLU A 386 -10.92 -4.49 -7.34
N GLU A 387 -11.09 -4.30 -8.66
CA GLU A 387 -10.45 -5.11 -9.70
C GLU A 387 -8.92 -4.93 -9.73
N GLU A 388 -8.42 -3.72 -9.45
CA GLU A 388 -6.99 -3.41 -9.53
C GLU A 388 -6.16 -4.09 -8.42
N CYS A 389 -6.80 -4.69 -7.41
CA CYS A 389 -6.12 -5.35 -6.30
C CYS A 389 -6.22 -6.88 -6.34
N ASN A 390 -5.08 -7.56 -6.43
CA ASN A 390 -5.00 -9.02 -6.48
C ASN A 390 -4.73 -9.71 -5.14
N CYS A 391 -4.92 -9.02 -4.01
CA CYS A 391 -4.71 -9.67 -2.72
C CYS A 391 -5.78 -10.75 -2.44
N LYS A 392 -5.42 -11.78 -1.66
CA LYS A 392 -6.32 -12.90 -1.31
C LYS A 392 -7.67 -12.44 -0.78
N LYS A 393 -7.70 -11.38 0.04
CA LYS A 393 -8.93 -10.80 0.59
C LYS A 393 -9.83 -10.20 -0.50
N CYS A 394 -9.27 -9.37 -1.39
CA CYS A 394 -10.01 -8.79 -2.51
C CYS A 394 -10.53 -9.89 -3.45
N GLN A 395 -9.72 -10.91 -3.72
CA GLN A 395 -10.15 -12.07 -4.50
C GLN A 395 -11.32 -12.82 -3.85
N CYS A 396 -11.27 -13.08 -2.54
CA CYS A 396 -12.40 -13.68 -1.80
C CYS A 396 -13.65 -12.81 -1.88
N ILE A 397 -13.53 -11.48 -1.69
CA ILE A 397 -14.66 -10.55 -1.81
C ILE A 397 -15.27 -10.62 -3.21
N ARG A 398 -14.46 -10.60 -4.27
CA ARG A 398 -14.93 -10.70 -5.66
C ARG A 398 -15.63 -12.03 -5.93
N ARG A 399 -15.06 -13.16 -5.47
CA ARG A 399 -15.70 -14.49 -5.58
C ARG A 399 -17.06 -14.51 -4.87
N ASN A 400 -17.14 -13.98 -3.65
CA ASN A 400 -18.40 -13.94 -2.89
C ASN A 400 -19.44 -13.04 -3.56
N ARG A 401 -19.04 -11.87 -4.08
CA ARG A 401 -19.93 -10.99 -4.84
C ARG A 401 -20.46 -11.66 -6.10
N ASN A 402 -19.61 -12.37 -6.84
CA ASN A 402 -20.01 -13.09 -8.05
C ASN A 402 -20.97 -14.24 -7.72
N SER A 403 -20.67 -15.02 -6.68
CA SER A 403 -21.55 -16.08 -6.18
C SER A 403 -22.92 -15.54 -5.75
N ALA A 404 -22.95 -14.40 -5.04
CA ALA A 404 -24.21 -13.76 -4.64
C ALA A 404 -25.01 -13.26 -5.86
N LYS A 405 -24.35 -12.63 -6.85
CA LYS A 405 -25.00 -12.19 -8.09
C LYS A 405 -25.59 -13.37 -8.88
N GLU A 406 -24.86 -14.48 -8.99
CA GLU A 406 -25.32 -15.68 -9.67
C GLU A 406 -26.50 -16.32 -8.93
N SER A 407 -26.44 -16.40 -7.60
CA SER A 407 -27.55 -16.89 -6.77
C SER A 407 -28.81 -16.03 -6.95
N GLN A 408 -28.68 -14.70 -6.94
CA GLN A 408 -29.80 -13.79 -7.20
C GLN A 408 -30.34 -13.90 -8.63
N LYS A 409 -29.49 -14.15 -9.61
CA LYS A 409 -29.90 -14.39 -11.00
C LYS A 409 -30.75 -15.66 -11.10
N LYS A 410 -30.26 -16.79 -10.56
CA LYS A 410 -30.99 -18.06 -10.51
C LYS A 410 -32.33 -17.92 -9.78
N LYS A 411 -32.38 -17.15 -8.69
CA LYS A 411 -33.63 -16.86 -7.97
C LYS A 411 -34.63 -16.10 -8.85
N ARG A 412 -34.19 -15.10 -9.62
CA ARG A 412 -35.04 -14.35 -10.56
C ARG A 412 -35.56 -15.24 -11.69
N GLU A 413 -34.68 -16.01 -12.31
CA GLU A 413 -35.04 -16.96 -13.38
C GLU A 413 -36.05 -18.02 -12.88
N ALA A 414 -35.94 -18.48 -11.63
CA ALA A 414 -36.92 -19.39 -11.04
C ALA A 414 -38.28 -18.71 -10.80
N LEU A 415 -38.30 -17.48 -10.30
CA LEU A 415 -39.53 -16.72 -10.09
C LEU A 415 -40.26 -16.40 -11.41
N GLU A 416 -39.52 -16.08 -12.47
CA GLU A 416 -40.07 -15.88 -13.82
C GLU A 416 -40.76 -17.14 -14.36
N LYS A 417 -40.27 -18.34 -14.00
CA LYS A 417 -40.90 -19.61 -14.39
C LYS A 417 -42.14 -19.96 -13.55
N ILE A 418 -42.16 -19.57 -12.27
CA ILE A 418 -43.28 -19.85 -11.37
C ILE A 418 -44.49 -18.96 -11.69
N GLY A 419 -44.28 -17.71 -12.09
CA GLY A 419 -45.36 -16.76 -12.39
C GLY A 419 -46.44 -17.29 -13.34
N PRO A 420 -46.07 -17.74 -14.56
CA PRO A 420 -47.03 -18.29 -15.52
C PRO A 420 -47.78 -19.53 -15.01
N LEU A 421 -47.11 -20.40 -14.25
CA LEU A 421 -47.73 -21.59 -13.66
C LEU A 421 -48.77 -21.23 -12.60
N GLN A 422 -48.50 -20.20 -11.79
CA GLN A 422 -49.45 -19.68 -10.82
C GLN A 422 -50.69 -19.09 -11.51
N ASP A 423 -50.48 -18.38 -12.62
CA ASP A 423 -51.57 -17.79 -13.41
C ASP A 423 -52.44 -18.86 -14.10
N GLU A 424 -51.81 -19.90 -14.67
CA GLU A 424 -52.54 -21.04 -15.24
C GLU A 424 -53.32 -21.82 -14.18
N PHE A 425 -52.72 -22.06 -13.01
CA PHE A 425 -53.41 -22.70 -11.89
C PHE A 425 -54.64 -21.90 -11.46
N ASN A 426 -54.52 -20.58 -11.32
CA ASN A 426 -55.64 -19.70 -10.97
C ASN A 426 -56.75 -19.70 -12.04
N LYS A 427 -56.39 -19.77 -13.34
CA LYS A 427 -57.36 -19.89 -14.43
C LYS A 427 -58.11 -21.22 -14.37
N LEU A 428 -57.39 -22.33 -14.17
CA LEU A 428 -57.96 -23.66 -14.03
C LEU A 428 -58.91 -23.73 -12.83
N GLN A 429 -58.49 -23.21 -11.67
CA GLN A 429 -59.31 -23.21 -10.47
C GLN A 429 -60.62 -22.43 -10.66
N LYS A 430 -60.59 -21.27 -11.32
CA LYS A 430 -61.80 -20.51 -11.66
C LYS A 430 -62.72 -21.28 -12.61
N LYS A 431 -62.16 -21.98 -13.60
CA LYS A 431 -62.91 -22.79 -14.55
C LYS A 431 -63.60 -23.97 -13.86
N VAL A 432 -62.89 -24.68 -12.98
CA VAL A 432 -63.46 -25.78 -12.18
C VAL A 432 -64.63 -25.27 -11.34
N LYS A 433 -64.44 -24.18 -10.59
CA LYS A 433 -65.51 -23.59 -9.77
C LYS A 433 -66.73 -23.17 -10.59
N HIS A 434 -66.53 -22.65 -11.80
CA HIS A 434 -67.64 -22.31 -12.69
C HIS A 434 -68.42 -23.55 -13.13
N LEU A 435 -67.71 -24.60 -13.56
CA LEU A 435 -68.32 -25.88 -13.96
C LEU A 435 -69.05 -26.55 -12.80
N GLU A 436 -68.50 -26.52 -11.59
CA GLU A 436 -69.18 -27.01 -10.37
C GLU A 436 -70.50 -26.27 -10.13
N THR A 437 -70.49 -24.95 -10.31
CA THR A 437 -71.69 -24.11 -10.16
C THR A 437 -72.75 -24.44 -11.22
N GLU A 438 -72.34 -24.59 -12.49
CA GLU A 438 -73.24 -25.01 -13.57
C GLU A 438 -73.81 -26.40 -13.33
N ASN A 439 -72.99 -27.34 -12.86
CA ASN A 439 -73.40 -28.69 -12.58
C ASN A 439 -74.41 -28.75 -11.42
N GLN A 440 -74.19 -27.96 -10.36
CA GLN A 440 -75.16 -27.80 -9.26
C GLN A 440 -76.49 -27.22 -9.76
N TYR A 441 -76.44 -26.22 -10.64
CA TYR A 441 -77.65 -25.64 -11.23
C TYR A 441 -78.40 -26.64 -12.11
N MET A 442 -77.69 -27.35 -12.99
CA MET A 442 -78.25 -28.43 -13.82
C MET A 442 -78.89 -29.53 -12.97
N THR A 443 -78.20 -29.97 -11.92
CA THR A 443 -78.72 -30.97 -10.97
C THR A 443 -80.02 -30.49 -10.33
N THR A 444 -80.08 -29.21 -9.92
CA THR A 444 -81.29 -28.61 -9.34
C THR A 444 -82.44 -28.58 -10.36
N LEU A 445 -82.18 -28.14 -11.59
CA LEU A 445 -83.19 -28.13 -12.66
C LEU A 445 -83.71 -29.53 -12.97
N ILE A 446 -82.82 -30.53 -13.06
CA ILE A 446 -83.20 -31.93 -13.28
C ILE A 446 -84.13 -32.41 -12.16
N LEU A 447 -83.77 -32.14 -10.89
CA LEU A 447 -84.62 -32.48 -9.75
C LEU A 447 -85.98 -31.76 -9.79
N GLU A 448 -86.05 -30.52 -10.25
CA GLU A 448 -87.31 -29.77 -10.42
C GLU A 448 -88.19 -30.34 -11.53
N VAL A 449 -87.61 -30.72 -12.68
CA VAL A 449 -88.33 -31.37 -13.79
C VAL A 449 -88.97 -32.68 -13.31
N PHE A 450 -88.25 -33.48 -12.53
CA PHE A 450 -88.78 -34.74 -11.98
C PHE A 450 -89.83 -34.55 -10.86
N LYS A 451 -89.97 -33.34 -10.30
CA LYS A 451 -91.05 -32.97 -9.37
C LYS A 451 -92.31 -32.47 -10.09
N HIS A 452 -92.31 -32.35 -11.42
CA HIS A 452 -93.48 -31.89 -12.16
C HIS A 452 -94.57 -32.99 -12.20
N PRO A 453 -95.85 -32.68 -11.91
CA PRO A 453 -96.93 -33.69 -11.76
C PRO A 453 -97.14 -34.61 -12.97
N SER A 454 -96.82 -34.12 -14.17
CA SER A 454 -96.91 -34.88 -15.43
C SER A 454 -95.78 -35.89 -15.64
N VAL A 455 -94.64 -35.70 -14.96
CA VAL A 455 -93.39 -36.47 -15.12
C VAL A 455 -93.13 -37.35 -13.89
N GLU A 456 -93.63 -36.96 -12.72
CA GLU A 456 -93.50 -37.67 -11.44
C GLU A 456 -93.94 -39.15 -11.53
N LYS A 457 -94.95 -39.46 -12.35
CA LYS A 457 -95.43 -40.84 -12.59
C LYS A 457 -94.43 -41.76 -13.30
N ILE A 458 -93.44 -41.19 -14.01
CA ILE A 458 -92.40 -41.90 -14.76
C ILE A 458 -91.01 -41.66 -14.13
N ALA A 459 -90.91 -40.74 -13.17
CA ALA A 459 -89.66 -40.30 -12.56
C ALA A 459 -88.89 -41.44 -11.88
N SER A 460 -89.58 -42.40 -11.26
CA SER A 460 -88.96 -43.56 -10.62
C SER A 460 -88.20 -44.46 -11.61
N GLN A 461 -88.59 -44.50 -12.90
CA GLN A 461 -87.90 -45.30 -13.93
C GLN A 461 -86.58 -44.66 -14.40
N PHE A 462 -86.40 -43.35 -14.19
CA PHE A 462 -85.23 -42.60 -14.65
C PHE A 462 -84.31 -42.15 -13.51
N LEU A 463 -84.87 -41.79 -12.35
CA LEU A 463 -84.10 -41.33 -11.19
C LEU A 463 -83.24 -42.45 -10.59
N GLU A 464 -83.79 -43.65 -10.38
CA GLU A 464 -83.05 -44.78 -9.78
C GLU A 464 -81.75 -45.12 -10.54
N PRO A 465 -81.77 -45.32 -11.88
CA PRO A 465 -80.56 -45.53 -12.67
C PRO A 465 -79.57 -44.36 -12.58
N LEU A 466 -80.06 -43.11 -12.57
CA LEU A 466 -79.21 -41.91 -12.48
C LEU A 466 -78.53 -41.79 -11.12
N THR A 467 -79.26 -41.96 -10.02
CA THR A 467 -78.65 -41.97 -8.67
C THR A 467 -77.65 -43.10 -8.49
N LYS A 468 -77.88 -44.26 -9.13
CA LYS A 468 -76.94 -45.38 -9.09
C LYS A 468 -75.65 -45.08 -9.85
N ILE A 469 -75.75 -44.47 -11.04
CA ILE A 469 -74.57 -44.04 -11.82
C ILE A 469 -73.78 -42.95 -11.08
N ILE A 470 -74.45 -42.01 -10.41
CA ILE A 470 -73.81 -40.95 -9.62
C ILE A 470 -73.10 -41.55 -8.39
N ALA A 471 -73.75 -42.46 -7.66
CA ALA A 471 -73.13 -43.14 -6.52
C ALA A 471 -71.94 -44.04 -6.94
N ASP A 472 -72.03 -44.71 -8.08
CA ASP A 472 -70.94 -45.54 -8.62
C ASP A 472 -69.75 -44.67 -9.08
N SER A 473 -69.96 -43.41 -9.46
CA SER A 473 -68.88 -42.50 -9.89
C SER A 473 -68.18 -41.79 -8.72
N GLU A 474 -68.87 -41.51 -7.62
CA GLU A 474 -68.23 -41.02 -6.37
C GLU A 474 -67.31 -42.08 -5.73
N SER A 475 -67.57 -43.38 -5.96
CA SER A 475 -66.74 -44.47 -5.43
C SER A 475 -65.36 -44.64 -6.09
N MET A 476 -65.09 -43.94 -7.21
CA MET A 476 -63.80 -43.98 -7.91
C MET A 476 -62.80 -42.88 -7.51
N GLU A 477 -63.18 -41.95 -6.62
CA GLU A 477 -62.29 -40.88 -6.13
C GLU A 477 -61.40 -41.29 -4.93
N GLU A 478 -61.50 -42.52 -4.40
CA GLU A 478 -60.67 -43.03 -3.29
C GLU A 478 -59.47 -43.92 -3.72
N CYS A 479 -58.81 -43.64 -4.85
CA CYS A 479 -57.54 -44.29 -5.23
C CYS A 479 -56.38 -43.31 -5.46
#